data_AF-A0A2E9YFY8-F1
#
_entry.id   AF-A0A2E9YFY8-F1
#
_cell.length_a   1.000
_cell.length_b   1.000
_cell.length_c   1.000
_cell.angle_alpha   90.00
_cell.angle_beta   90.00
_cell.angle_gamma   90.00
#
_symmetry.space_group_name_H-M   'P 1'
#
loop_
_entity.id
_entity.type
_entity.pdbx_description
1 polymer ?
#
loop_
_entity_poly.entity_id
_entity_poly.type
_entity_poly.pdbx_seq_one_letter_code
_entity_poly.pdbx_strand_id
1 'polypeptide(L)'
;MSLLPIPEVVGVGGMEVKEGSRAHQLSPSSWNRFEECPRKYWLSRKGLPRKASMPASLGTAIHNSVEDLCNLDLSGRNDDEAGWFPPPAKTVLDRHWQVERDIFLETPRHPRWKSELITKAHDGLVGALNILFSKAHIPPPNPPKSLSALGGKCRRLS
;
A
#
# COMPACT_ATOMS: atom_id res chain seq x y z
N MET A 1 -22.51 57.57 16.86
CA MET A 1 -21.83 56.41 16.24
C MET A 1 -22.57 55.15 16.63
N SER A 2 -23.30 54.56 15.70
CA SER A 2 -24.02 53.30 15.88
C SER A 2 -23.10 52.15 15.45
N LEU A 3 -22.55 51.42 16.42
CA LEU A 3 -21.88 50.15 16.18
C LEU A 3 -22.95 49.06 16.21
N LEU A 4 -23.25 48.48 15.06
CA LEU A 4 -24.07 47.27 14.95
C LEU A 4 -23.19 46.05 15.31
N PRO A 5 -23.61 45.18 16.24
CA PRO A 5 -22.96 43.91 16.50
C PRO A 5 -23.34 42.84 15.46
N ILE A 6 -22.35 41.98 15.19
CA ILE A 6 -22.33 40.84 14.25
C ILE A 6 -23.47 39.84 14.59
N PRO A 7 -24.20 39.28 13.61
CA PRO A 7 -25.20 38.26 13.90
C PRO A 7 -24.53 36.93 14.31
N GLU A 8 -24.83 36.53 15.54
CA GLU A 8 -24.59 35.20 16.10
C GLU A 8 -25.49 34.18 15.38
N VAL A 9 -24.88 33.21 14.70
CA VAL A 9 -25.61 32.12 14.04
C VAL A 9 -26.14 31.14 15.07
N VAL A 10 -27.36 31.41 15.55
CA VAL A 10 -28.16 30.49 16.35
C VAL A 10 -28.69 29.37 15.45
N GLY A 11 -28.01 28.22 15.47
CA GLY A 11 -28.49 26.96 14.91
C GLY A 11 -29.00 26.03 16.00
N VAL A 12 -30.22 26.30 16.48
CA VAL A 12 -30.98 25.39 17.37
C VAL A 12 -31.41 24.17 16.59
N GLY A 13 -31.18 22.98 17.14
CA GLY A 13 -31.73 21.76 16.58
C GLY A 13 -31.22 20.49 17.24
N GLY A 14 -31.35 20.39 18.57
CA GLY A 14 -31.26 19.11 19.26
C GLY A 14 -32.31 18.15 18.69
N MET A 15 -31.88 17.15 17.94
CA MET A 15 -32.75 16.07 17.50
C MET A 15 -32.94 15.11 18.67
N GLU A 16 -34.06 15.29 19.38
CA GLU A 16 -34.65 14.29 20.25
C GLU A 16 -34.88 13.01 19.42
N VAL A 17 -34.07 11.98 19.66
CA VAL A 17 -34.22 10.69 19.01
C VAL A 17 -35.36 9.94 19.70
N LYS A 18 -36.53 9.92 19.05
CA LYS A 18 -37.62 9.00 19.42
C LYS A 18 -37.17 7.55 19.29
N GLU A 19 -37.25 6.84 20.40
CA GLU A 19 -37.04 5.41 20.54
C GLU A 19 -38.21 4.67 19.88
N GLY A 20 -38.05 4.20 18.64
CA GLY A 20 -39.13 3.46 17.96
C GLY A 20 -38.99 3.16 16.47
N SER A 21 -38.06 3.77 15.74
CA SER A 21 -37.74 3.35 14.37
C SER A 21 -36.35 3.83 13.99
N ARG A 22 -35.33 2.98 14.19
CA ARG A 22 -34.05 3.18 13.51
C ARG A 22 -34.30 2.95 12.03
N ALA A 23 -34.75 3.98 11.31
CA ALA A 23 -34.64 4.01 9.87
C ALA A 23 -33.16 3.74 9.58
N HIS A 24 -32.86 2.52 9.15
CA HIS A 24 -31.51 2.11 8.79
C HIS A 24 -31.15 2.83 7.49
N GLN A 25 -30.91 4.13 7.56
CA GLN A 25 -30.34 4.89 6.45
C GLN A 25 -28.94 4.34 6.22
N LEU A 26 -28.81 3.62 5.12
CA LEU A 26 -27.50 3.25 4.58
C LEU A 26 -26.86 4.53 4.06
N SER A 27 -25.59 4.74 4.39
CA SER A 27 -24.82 5.81 3.75
C SER A 27 -24.83 5.59 2.23
N PRO A 28 -24.71 6.66 1.42
CA PRO A 28 -24.64 6.53 -0.04
C PRO A 28 -23.58 5.51 -0.51
N SER A 29 -22.44 5.43 0.19
CA SER A 29 -21.38 4.44 -0.10
C SER A 29 -21.72 3.00 0.33
N SER A 30 -22.65 2.80 1.27
CA SER A 30 -23.21 1.47 1.58
C SER A 30 -24.25 1.06 0.56
N TRP A 31 -25.03 2.01 0.04
CA TRP A 31 -26.02 1.76 -1.02
C TRP A 31 -25.36 1.37 -2.34
N ASN A 32 -24.35 2.13 -2.78
CA ASN A 32 -23.59 1.80 -4.00
C ASN A 32 -23.00 0.39 -3.94
N ARG A 33 -22.46 -0.02 -2.79
CA ARG A 33 -21.92 -1.38 -2.59
C ARG A 33 -23.01 -2.47 -2.59
N PHE A 34 -24.23 -2.14 -2.16
CA PHE A 34 -25.37 -3.07 -2.21
C PHE A 34 -25.84 -3.30 -3.64
N GLU A 35 -25.99 -2.23 -4.44
CA GLU A 35 -26.43 -2.32 -5.84
C GLU A 35 -25.40 -3.04 -6.73
N GLU A 36 -24.10 -2.77 -6.54
CA GLU A 36 -23.04 -3.43 -7.30
C GLU A 36 -23.02 -4.95 -7.07
N CYS A 37 -23.18 -5.40 -5.82
CA CYS A 37 -23.19 -6.83 -5.49
C CYS A 37 -23.82 -7.11 -4.10
N PRO A 38 -25.13 -7.44 -4.05
CA PRO A 38 -25.82 -7.69 -2.78
C PRO A 38 -25.17 -8.77 -1.92
N ARG A 39 -24.62 -9.82 -2.57
CA ARG A 39 -23.91 -10.92 -1.89
C ARG A 39 -22.65 -10.44 -1.17
N LYS A 40 -21.84 -9.60 -1.82
CA LYS A 40 -20.58 -9.07 -1.25
C LYS A 40 -20.89 -8.13 -0.09
N TYR A 41 -21.91 -7.29 -0.23
CA TYR A 41 -22.39 -6.40 0.83
C TYR A 41 -22.86 -7.18 2.07
N TRP A 42 -23.68 -8.22 1.88
CA TRP A 42 -24.19 -9.06 2.97
C TRP A 42 -23.06 -9.83 3.68
N LEU A 43 -22.11 -10.40 2.93
CA LEU A 43 -20.95 -11.11 3.50
C LEU A 43 -20.02 -10.18 4.30
N SER A 44 -19.84 -8.93 3.86
CA SER A 44 -19.03 -7.94 4.58
C SER A 44 -19.59 -7.62 5.96
N ARG A 45 -20.92 -7.66 6.13
CA ARG A 45 -21.60 -7.38 7.41
C ARG A 45 -21.58 -8.55 8.39
N LYS A 46 -21.28 -9.77 7.92
CA LYS A 46 -21.25 -10.97 8.76
C LYS A 46 -19.97 -11.13 9.59
N GLY A 47 -18.99 -10.22 9.46
CA GLY A 47 -17.78 -10.23 10.27
C GLY A 47 -16.96 -11.52 10.11
N LEU A 48 -17.04 -12.17 8.94
CA LEU A 48 -16.28 -13.38 8.66
C LEU A 48 -14.79 -13.10 8.89
N PRO A 49 -14.06 -13.97 9.63
CA PRO A 49 -12.64 -13.81 9.83
C PRO A 49 -11.94 -13.61 8.50
N ARG A 50 -11.18 -12.50 8.37
CA ARG A 50 -10.49 -12.15 7.13
C ARG A 50 -9.55 -13.30 6.77
N LYS A 51 -9.65 -13.78 5.53
CA LYS A 51 -8.76 -14.82 5.03
C LYS A 51 -7.39 -14.20 4.80
N ALA A 52 -6.36 -14.66 5.51
CA ALA A 52 -4.99 -14.35 5.16
C ALA A 52 -4.67 -14.97 3.80
N SER A 53 -3.98 -14.23 2.93
CA SER A 53 -3.71 -14.69 1.58
C SER A 53 -2.27 -14.38 1.19
N MET A 54 -1.59 -15.37 0.59
CA MET A 54 -0.20 -15.21 0.16
C MET A 54 0.02 -13.97 -0.72
N PRO A 55 -0.85 -13.63 -1.70
CA PRO A 55 -0.65 -12.43 -2.51
C PRO A 55 -0.75 -11.13 -1.71
N ALA A 56 -1.64 -11.06 -0.71
CA ALA A 56 -1.76 -9.89 0.15
C ALA A 56 -0.51 -9.73 1.02
N SER A 57 -0.09 -10.80 1.68
CA SER A 57 1.13 -10.84 2.50
C SER A 57 2.38 -10.47 1.71
N LEU A 58 2.51 -11.01 0.50
CA LEU A 58 3.59 -10.67 -0.42
C LEU A 58 3.62 -9.17 -0.75
N GLY A 59 2.47 -8.60 -1.10
CA GLY A 59 2.36 -7.17 -1.42
C GLY A 59 2.67 -6.28 -0.22
N THR A 60 2.16 -6.62 0.96
CA THR A 60 2.44 -5.91 2.21
C THR A 60 3.93 -5.93 2.55
N ALA A 61 4.58 -7.09 2.47
CA ALA A 61 6.01 -7.20 2.77
C ALA A 61 6.86 -6.34 1.83
N ILE A 62 6.55 -6.32 0.53
CA ILE A 62 7.24 -5.46 -0.44
C ILE A 62 6.99 -3.98 -0.13
N HIS A 63 5.74 -3.59 0.12
CA HIS A 63 5.37 -2.20 0.40
C HIS A 63 6.11 -1.65 1.61
N ASN A 64 6.03 -2.35 2.75
CA ASN A 64 6.71 -1.95 3.98
C ASN A 64 8.23 -1.91 3.79
N SER A 65 8.79 -2.82 2.99
CA SER A 65 10.22 -2.80 2.67
C SER A 65 10.61 -1.56 1.89
N VAL A 66 9.81 -1.15 0.90
CA VAL A 66 10.07 0.10 0.14
C VAL A 66 9.95 1.31 1.06
N GLU A 67 8.94 1.37 1.92
CA GLU A 67 8.79 2.46 2.89
C GLU A 67 9.99 2.57 3.83
N ASP A 68 10.44 1.46 4.40
CA ASP A 68 11.61 1.44 5.28
C ASP A 68 12.90 1.86 4.54
N LEU A 69 13.08 1.43 3.30
CA LEU A 69 14.25 1.82 2.51
C LEU A 69 14.26 3.31 2.18
N CYS A 70 13.11 3.92 1.94
CA CYS A 70 12.98 5.37 1.76
C CYS A 70 13.26 6.16 3.04
N ASN A 71 13.18 5.52 4.21
CA ASN A 71 13.42 6.14 5.52
C ASN A 71 14.83 5.86 6.08
N LEU A 72 15.75 5.29 5.28
CA LEU A 72 17.13 5.05 5.71
C LEU A 72 17.86 6.37 5.97
N ASP A 73 18.60 6.42 7.07
CA ASP A 73 19.52 7.52 7.35
C ASP A 73 20.78 7.39 6.49
N LEU A 74 21.07 8.44 5.71
CA LEU A 74 22.21 8.54 4.80
C LEU A 74 23.25 9.57 5.27
N SER A 75 23.06 10.21 6.42
CA SER A 75 23.86 11.35 6.90
C SER A 75 25.36 11.08 7.05
N GLY A 76 25.77 9.81 7.17
CA GLY A 76 27.17 9.39 7.31
C GLY A 76 27.76 8.69 6.09
N ARG A 77 27.07 8.68 4.94
CA ARG A 77 27.49 7.93 3.75
C ARG A 77 28.08 8.85 2.69
N ASN A 78 29.16 8.39 2.04
CA ASN A 78 29.78 9.07 0.92
C ASN A 78 28.95 8.87 -0.36
N ASP A 79 28.81 9.92 -1.17
CA ASP A 79 28.06 9.89 -2.44
C ASP A 79 28.67 8.91 -3.48
N ASP A 80 29.98 8.65 -3.38
CA ASP A 80 30.72 7.75 -4.28
C ASP A 80 30.65 6.27 -3.88
N GLU A 81 30.02 5.94 -2.74
CA GLU A 81 29.90 4.54 -2.30
C GLU A 81 28.89 3.80 -3.19
N ALA A 82 29.39 2.86 -3.99
CA ALA A 82 28.57 1.98 -4.84
C ALA A 82 28.45 0.57 -4.23
N GLY A 83 27.32 -0.10 -4.47
CA GLY A 83 27.12 -1.50 -4.09
C GLY A 83 26.67 -1.73 -2.64
N TRP A 84 26.51 -0.68 -1.83
CA TRP A 84 26.03 -0.79 -0.46
C TRP A 84 24.54 -1.09 -0.33
N PHE A 85 23.73 -0.77 -1.35
CA PHE A 85 22.26 -0.80 -1.27
C PHE A 85 21.60 -2.19 -1.38
N PRO A 86 22.09 -3.13 -2.23
CA PRO A 86 21.47 -4.45 -2.37
C PRO A 86 21.45 -5.31 -1.08
N PRO A 87 22.52 -5.38 -0.27
CA PRO A 87 22.49 -6.18 0.96
C PRO A 87 21.47 -5.67 2.01
N PRO A 88 21.42 -4.38 2.37
CA PRO A 88 20.39 -3.82 3.25
C PRO A 88 18.97 -4.01 2.72
N ALA A 89 18.75 -3.82 1.42
CA ALA A 89 17.43 -4.02 0.80
C ALA A 89 16.93 -5.46 1.00
N LYS A 90 17.81 -6.44 0.85
CA LYS A 90 17.48 -7.84 1.13
C LYS A 90 17.18 -8.07 2.62
N THR A 91 18.00 -7.54 3.52
CA THR A 91 17.80 -7.71 4.97
C THR A 91 16.47 -7.11 5.45
N VAL A 92 16.10 -5.94 4.93
CA VAL A 92 14.82 -5.29 5.22
C VAL A 92 13.66 -6.17 4.74
N LEU A 93 13.75 -6.71 3.52
CA LEU A 93 12.73 -7.61 2.98
C LEU A 93 12.59 -8.90 3.79
N ASP A 94 13.71 -9.54 4.15
CA ASP A 94 13.72 -10.77 4.93
C ASP A 94 13.05 -10.56 6.30
N ARG A 95 13.28 -9.40 6.93
CA ARG A 95 12.61 -9.01 8.18
C ARG A 95 11.10 -8.86 8.01
N HIS A 96 10.65 -8.09 7.01
CA HIS A 96 9.21 -7.88 6.76
C HIS A 96 8.50 -9.16 6.35
N TRP A 97 9.17 -10.02 5.57
CA TRP A 97 8.67 -11.33 5.21
C TRP A 97 8.44 -12.22 6.44
N GLN A 98 9.35 -12.14 7.42
CA GLN A 98 9.24 -12.87 8.67
C GLN A 98 8.07 -12.37 9.52
N VAL A 99 7.93 -11.05 9.68
CA VAL A 99 6.81 -10.43 10.41
C VAL A 99 5.47 -10.82 9.80
N GLU A 100 5.36 -10.72 8.47
CA GLU A 100 4.14 -11.04 7.76
C GLU A 100 3.80 -12.54 7.82
N ARG A 101 4.81 -13.42 7.83
CA ARG A 101 4.62 -14.86 8.06
C ARG A 101 3.95 -15.11 9.40
N ASP A 102 4.40 -14.43 10.44
CA ASP A 102 3.92 -14.66 11.80
C ASP A 102 2.45 -14.18 11.92
N ILE A 103 2.12 -13.02 11.35
CA ILE A 103 0.72 -12.52 11.23
C ILE A 103 -0.16 -13.49 10.42
N PHE A 104 0.37 -14.02 9.32
CA PHE A 104 -0.35 -14.96 8.46
C PHE A 104 -0.69 -16.26 9.19
N LEU A 105 0.26 -16.80 9.95
CA LEU A 105 0.08 -18.03 10.74
C LEU A 105 -0.80 -17.82 11.97
N GLU A 106 -0.82 -16.61 12.55
CA GLU A 106 -1.74 -16.24 13.63
C GLU A 106 -3.20 -16.14 13.14
N THR A 107 -3.42 -15.82 11.87
CA THR A 107 -4.77 -15.62 11.33
C THR A 107 -5.57 -16.93 11.26
N PRO A 108 -6.77 -17.06 11.87
CA PRO A 108 -7.50 -18.32 11.95
C PRO A 108 -7.86 -19.01 10.62
N ARG A 109 -7.88 -18.25 9.51
CA ARG A 109 -8.17 -18.76 8.17
C ARG A 109 -7.03 -18.41 7.22
N HIS A 110 -6.02 -19.27 7.16
CA HIS A 110 -4.88 -19.12 6.27
C HIS A 110 -4.65 -20.39 5.42
N PRO A 111 -4.26 -20.28 4.13
CA PRO A 111 -3.74 -21.42 3.37
C PRO A 111 -2.33 -21.81 3.87
N ARG A 112 -1.69 -22.80 3.25
CA ARG A 112 -0.28 -23.14 3.55
C ARG A 112 0.64 -21.97 3.19
N TRP A 113 1.55 -21.62 4.09
CA TRP A 113 2.61 -20.66 3.81
C TRP A 113 3.59 -21.22 2.77
N LYS A 114 3.93 -20.40 1.78
CA LYS A 114 4.81 -20.74 0.67
C LYS A 114 6.12 -19.99 0.79
N SER A 115 7.10 -20.57 1.46
CA SER A 115 8.42 -19.96 1.68
C SER A 115 9.18 -19.71 0.38
N GLU A 116 8.92 -20.48 -0.67
CA GLU A 116 9.51 -20.33 -1.99
C GLU A 116 9.18 -18.98 -2.66
N LEU A 117 8.08 -18.33 -2.25
CA LEU A 117 7.64 -17.04 -2.80
C LEU A 117 8.53 -15.86 -2.38
N ILE A 118 9.48 -16.04 -1.46
CA ILE A 118 10.46 -15.01 -1.10
C ILE A 118 11.25 -14.53 -2.33
N THR A 119 11.51 -15.42 -3.29
CA THR A 119 12.16 -15.08 -4.56
C THR A 119 11.32 -14.10 -5.38
N LYS A 120 10.00 -14.34 -5.46
CA LYS A 120 9.07 -13.42 -6.11
C LYS A 120 8.92 -12.11 -5.33
N ALA A 121 9.04 -12.14 -4.01
CA ALA A 121 9.05 -10.93 -3.18
C ALA A 121 10.26 -10.06 -3.53
N HIS A 122 11.43 -10.69 -3.67
CA HIS A 122 12.66 -10.02 -4.08
C HIS A 122 12.53 -9.43 -5.49
N ASP A 123 12.03 -10.18 -6.47
CA ASP A 123 11.79 -9.68 -7.83
C ASP A 123 10.80 -8.50 -7.83
N GLY A 124 9.76 -8.59 -7.02
CA GLY A 124 8.77 -7.52 -6.83
C GLY A 124 9.37 -6.26 -6.21
N LEU A 125 10.26 -6.41 -5.22
CA LEU A 125 10.99 -5.30 -4.60
C LEU A 125 11.93 -4.63 -5.60
N VAL A 126 12.70 -5.41 -6.37
CA VAL A 126 13.57 -4.89 -7.44
C VAL A 126 12.74 -4.14 -8.49
N GLY A 127 11.58 -4.69 -8.87
CA GLY A 127 10.63 -4.02 -9.77
C GLY A 127 10.14 -2.68 -9.22
N ALA A 128 9.73 -2.63 -7.95
CA ALA A 128 9.27 -1.41 -7.29
C ALA A 128 10.37 -0.34 -7.22
N LEU A 129 11.58 -0.74 -6.83
CA LEU A 129 12.74 0.14 -6.77
C LEU A 129 13.13 0.68 -8.15
N ASN A 130 13.07 -0.14 -9.20
CA ASN A 130 13.33 0.30 -10.57
C ASN A 130 12.32 1.36 -11.03
N ILE A 131 11.04 1.21 -10.69
CA ILE A 131 10.02 2.22 -10.99
C ILE A 131 10.33 3.50 -10.22
N LEU A 132 10.67 3.40 -8.94
CA LEU A 132 11.02 4.54 -8.10
C LEU A 132 12.22 5.31 -8.66
N PHE A 133 13.33 4.62 -8.97
CA PHE A 133 14.51 5.24 -9.56
C PHE A 133 14.25 5.85 -10.94
N SER A 134 13.45 5.18 -11.77
CA SER A 134 13.04 5.73 -13.07
C SER A 134 12.26 7.04 -12.93
N LYS A 135 11.42 7.16 -11.89
CA LYS A 135 10.67 8.38 -11.59
C LYS A 135 11.51 9.46 -10.92
N ALA A 136 12.51 9.06 -10.13
CA ALA A 136 13.47 9.96 -9.48
C ALA A 136 14.60 10.43 -10.43
N HIS A 137 14.60 10.00 -11.71
CA HIS A 137 15.68 10.25 -12.67
C HIS A 137 17.06 9.76 -12.21
N ILE A 138 17.10 8.76 -11.34
CA ILE A 138 18.34 8.12 -10.89
C ILE A 138 18.66 6.97 -11.85
N PRO A 139 19.87 6.90 -12.44
CA PRO A 139 20.25 5.79 -13.31
C PRO A 139 20.21 4.47 -12.51
N PRO A 140 19.69 3.38 -13.09
CA PRO A 140 19.58 2.11 -12.38
C PRO A 140 20.98 1.63 -11.93
N PRO A 141 21.10 1.04 -10.74
CA PRO A 141 22.40 0.65 -10.14
C PRO A 141 23.13 -0.45 -10.92
N ASN A 142 22.49 -1.05 -11.92
CA ASN A 142 23.13 -1.90 -12.93
C ASN A 142 22.62 -1.49 -14.32
N PRO A 143 23.49 -1.24 -15.31
CA PRO A 143 23.03 -1.15 -16.68
C PRO A 143 22.40 -2.50 -17.07
N PRO A 144 21.23 -2.53 -17.72
CA PRO A 144 20.71 -3.77 -18.27
C PRO A 144 21.76 -4.36 -19.21
N LYS A 145 22.13 -5.63 -19.01
CA LYS A 145 23.02 -6.40 -19.89
C LYS A 145 22.53 -6.46 -21.36
N SER A 146 21.38 -5.87 -21.67
CA SER A 146 20.76 -5.79 -23.00
C SER A 146 20.88 -4.42 -23.69
N LEU A 147 21.70 -3.49 -23.19
CA LEU A 147 21.95 -2.19 -23.86
C LEU A 147 22.73 -2.29 -25.20
N SER A 148 23.10 -3.49 -25.64
CA SER A 148 23.54 -3.77 -27.01
C SER A 148 22.39 -4.09 -27.99
N ALA A 149 21.13 -4.20 -27.54
CA ALA A 149 20.00 -4.60 -28.38
C ALA A 149 18.97 -3.48 -28.69
N LEU A 150 19.10 -2.28 -28.09
CA LEU A 150 18.14 -1.18 -28.28
C LEU A 150 18.69 0.05 -29.02
N GLY A 151 19.85 -0.06 -29.65
CA GLY A 151 20.42 0.99 -30.54
C GLY A 151 19.70 1.18 -31.88
N GLY A 152 18.52 0.58 -32.09
CA GLY A 152 17.91 0.48 -33.42
C GLY A 152 16.58 1.20 -33.68
N LYS A 153 15.83 1.68 -32.67
CA LYS A 153 14.41 2.05 -32.91
C LYS A 153 13.86 3.34 -32.31
N CYS A 154 14.66 4.20 -31.69
CA CYS A 154 14.19 5.54 -31.30
C CYS A 154 14.78 6.61 -32.24
N ARG A 155 14.29 6.64 -33.48
CA ARG A 155 14.41 7.78 -34.38
C ARG A 155 13.06 8.04 -35.05
N ARG A 156 12.12 8.59 -34.27
CA ARG A 156 11.00 9.39 -34.76
C ARG A 156 10.21 9.91 -33.56
N LEU A 157 10.26 11.22 -33.37
CA LEU A 157 9.12 12.14 -33.26
C LEU A 157 9.72 13.52 -32.98
N SER A 158 9.96 14.24 -34.08
CA SER A 158 9.77 15.69 -34.14
C SER A 158 8.34 15.94 -34.58
#